data_AF-A0A820NIG6-F1
#
_entry.id   AF-A0A820NIG6-F1
#
_cell.length_a   1.000
_cell.length_b   1.000
_cell.length_c   1.000
_cell.angle_alpha   90.00
_cell.angle_beta   90.00
_cell.angle_gamma   90.00
#
_symmetry.space_group_name_H-M   'P 1'
#
loop_
_entity.id
_entity.type
_entity.pdbx_description
1 polymer ?
#
loop_
_entity_poly.entity_id
_entity_poly.type
_entity_poly.pdbx_seq_one_letter_code
_entity_poly.pdbx_strand_id
1 'polypeptide(L)'
;MATNGSNTPTGIQNRSFPDLTKVNIRGRAELLGPRNSLYKSAYSNSSRNGEININEKFVRACENGDYSTVHQILRDNPKFNIDVTNQLGRTAMQLAIENEHLEVVTHLLSQCDGQKMREAILLAIYLGHVQIAEACLRHPKFKILSERRAITADEEAFWHTPSSDDAQFSPDITPLILAAQYNRTEIVQLLLLGGDRITKPHDYHCKCLQCHHKFKFDSLRHAQSRLNAYRGLASESYISLVSVDPILTAFELGRELRDLSAKEKYFKNEYMNLADQLSAYAVKLLDKVRGHRELDCVLGKTGKESEEKYLLLARLYLAIKYAEKPFVAHSNCQQKLVEIWHSQIRNLFKLNPLLILLLIILYIFILPFACVIYILTSWSNYTNKLQRFLQQPCIKFIGHIISYAIFIVLIIVSSLLFASELKKQSTHLSHYKNISFALNQSLTNAKDLSATGGDCDIYPNDDLVFRAHKPTWIDITISVFVVGFLWHEIKQAYNDGLQDYFLSWNNIVDSCMNILYLSSFALKYYVIYQ
;
A
#
# COMPACT_ATOMS: atom_id res chain seq x y z
N MET A 1 44.56 -24.49 -27.47
CA MET A 1 44.66 -25.09 -26.13
C MET A 1 43.36 -24.74 -25.41
N ALA A 2 42.33 -25.58 -25.38
CA ALA A 2 42.22 -26.80 -24.55
C ALA A 2 42.49 -26.47 -23.07
N THR A 3 41.66 -26.74 -22.06
CA THR A 3 40.53 -27.68 -21.91
C THR A 3 39.95 -27.55 -20.48
N ASN A 4 38.77 -28.15 -20.26
CA ASN A 4 38.16 -28.59 -18.98
C ASN A 4 37.45 -27.51 -18.15
N GLY A 5 36.17 -27.61 -17.76
CA GLY A 5 35.27 -28.76 -17.66
C GLY A 5 35.17 -29.25 -16.22
N SER A 6 34.07 -28.97 -15.52
CA SER A 6 33.58 -29.78 -14.39
C SER A 6 32.08 -29.53 -14.13
N ASN A 7 31.43 -30.59 -13.68
CA ASN A 7 30.01 -30.92 -13.80
C ASN A 7 29.11 -30.32 -12.71
N THR A 8 27.82 -30.30 -13.05
CA THR A 8 26.59 -29.99 -12.28
C THR A 8 26.50 -30.58 -10.86
N PRO A 9 25.59 -30.03 -10.04
CA PRO A 9 24.40 -30.84 -9.77
C PRO A 9 23.07 -30.10 -9.94
N THR A 10 22.09 -30.89 -10.35
CA THR A 10 20.65 -30.67 -10.47
C THR A 10 20.03 -29.94 -9.27
N GLY A 11 19.38 -28.81 -9.51
CA GLY A 11 18.57 -28.06 -8.56
C GLY A 11 17.22 -27.70 -9.17
N ILE A 12 16.16 -28.08 -8.47
CA ILE A 12 14.74 -27.96 -8.80
C ILE A 12 14.40 -26.54 -9.29
N GLN A 13 14.02 -26.41 -10.56
CA GLN A 13 13.48 -25.15 -11.09
C GLN A 13 12.06 -24.95 -10.58
N ASN A 14 11.91 -24.07 -9.59
CA ASN A 14 10.67 -23.34 -9.32
C ASN A 14 10.24 -22.65 -10.61
N ARG A 15 9.25 -23.20 -11.32
CA ARG A 15 8.63 -22.55 -12.47
C ARG A 15 7.54 -21.59 -11.98
N SER A 16 7.95 -20.35 -11.73
CA SER A 16 7.05 -19.20 -11.77
C SER A 16 6.36 -19.14 -13.14
N PHE A 17 5.04 -18.92 -13.16
CA PHE A 17 4.32 -18.64 -14.40
C PHE A 17 5.01 -17.49 -15.15
N PRO A 18 5.22 -17.60 -16.48
CA PRO A 18 5.87 -16.54 -17.23
C PRO A 18 5.01 -15.28 -17.22
N ASP A 19 5.65 -14.12 -17.25
CA ASP A 19 4.99 -12.82 -17.43
C ASP A 19 4.44 -12.74 -18.87
N LEU A 20 3.15 -13.07 -19.01
CA LEU A 20 2.44 -13.29 -20.28
C LEU A 20 2.15 -12.01 -21.06
N THR A 21 2.67 -10.85 -20.64
CA THR A 21 2.45 -9.55 -21.29
C THR A 21 3.35 -9.31 -22.52
N LYS A 22 4.39 -10.13 -22.73
CA LYS A 22 5.43 -9.90 -23.76
C LYS A 22 5.46 -10.89 -24.94
N VAL A 23 4.46 -11.76 -25.10
CA VAL A 23 4.45 -12.78 -26.17
C VAL A 23 3.43 -12.42 -27.26
N ASN A 24 3.87 -12.47 -28.52
CA ASN A 24 3.06 -12.25 -29.72
C ASN A 24 1.80 -13.14 -29.73
N ILE A 25 0.68 -12.63 -30.24
CA ILE A 25 -0.66 -13.25 -30.22
C ILE A 25 -0.64 -14.69 -30.76
N ARG A 26 0.14 -14.96 -31.83
CA ARG A 26 0.32 -16.32 -32.38
C ARG A 26 1.12 -17.28 -31.48
N GLY A 27 2.13 -16.77 -30.75
CA GLY A 27 2.91 -17.57 -29.79
C GLY A 27 2.17 -17.82 -28.46
N ARG A 28 1.10 -17.07 -28.19
CA ARG A 28 0.25 -17.24 -27.00
C ARG A 28 -0.64 -18.49 -27.06
N ALA A 29 -0.98 -18.95 -28.27
CA ALA A 29 -1.81 -20.12 -28.51
C ALA A 29 -1.03 -21.45 -28.39
N GLU A 30 0.24 -21.48 -28.82
CA GLU A 30 1.09 -22.70 -28.80
C GLU A 30 1.36 -23.23 -27.37
N LEU A 31 1.30 -22.37 -26.36
CA LEU A 31 1.57 -22.72 -24.95
C LEU A 31 0.37 -23.35 -24.22
N LEU A 32 -0.80 -23.45 -24.87
CA LEU A 32 -2.07 -23.88 -24.26
C LEU A 32 -2.48 -25.33 -24.63
N GLY A 33 -1.56 -26.14 -25.16
CA GLY A 33 -1.82 -27.58 -25.34
C GLY A 33 -2.06 -28.31 -24.00
N PRO A 34 -2.84 -29.40 -23.99
CA PRO A 34 -3.11 -30.17 -22.77
C PRO A 34 -1.82 -30.65 -22.10
N ARG A 35 -1.80 -30.64 -20.76
CA ARG A 35 -0.59 -30.85 -19.94
C ARG A 35 -0.08 -32.30 -19.88
N ASN A 36 -0.76 -33.27 -20.49
CA ASN A 36 -0.36 -34.68 -20.39
C ASN A 36 -0.39 -35.40 -21.74
N SER A 37 0.75 -36.00 -22.06
CA SER A 37 1.05 -36.86 -23.21
C SER A 37 0.42 -38.26 -23.11
N LEU A 38 -0.82 -38.39 -22.61
CA LEU A 38 -1.45 -39.69 -22.36
C LEU A 38 -2.73 -39.96 -23.15
N TYR A 39 -3.18 -39.04 -24.02
CA TYR A 39 -4.24 -39.35 -24.99
C TYR A 39 -3.67 -40.09 -26.20
N LYS A 40 -3.28 -41.35 -25.99
CA LYS A 40 -2.94 -42.30 -27.05
C LYS A 40 -3.97 -43.42 -27.22
N SER A 41 -5.17 -43.29 -26.65
CA SER A 41 -6.22 -44.32 -26.70
C SER A 41 -7.56 -43.79 -27.18
N ALA A 42 -7.68 -43.56 -28.50
CA ALA A 42 -8.97 -43.54 -29.21
C ALA A 42 -8.81 -43.59 -30.74
N TYR A 43 -7.63 -43.23 -31.26
CA TYR A 43 -7.29 -43.38 -32.68
C TYR A 43 -6.61 -44.72 -32.97
N SER A 44 -7.33 -45.81 -32.77
CA SER A 44 -6.95 -47.08 -33.39
C SER A 44 -8.18 -47.98 -33.50
N ASN A 45 -8.99 -47.75 -34.53
CA ASN A 45 -9.57 -48.79 -35.37
C ASN A 45 -10.51 -48.18 -36.40
N SER A 46 -9.97 -47.83 -37.56
CA SER A 46 -10.49 -48.25 -38.88
C SER A 46 -9.73 -47.50 -39.97
N SER A 47 -8.53 -47.98 -40.29
CA SER A 47 -7.91 -47.67 -41.58
C SER A 47 -8.45 -48.67 -42.60
N ARG A 48 -9.41 -48.25 -43.41
CA ARG A 48 -9.60 -48.78 -44.77
C ARG A 48 -9.90 -47.63 -45.72
N ASN A 49 -9.01 -47.50 -46.71
CA ASN A 49 -9.08 -46.70 -47.94
C ASN A 49 -8.95 -45.18 -47.79
N GLY A 50 -8.35 -44.56 -48.82
CA GLY A 50 -7.92 -43.15 -48.88
C GLY A 50 -9.01 -42.08 -48.88
N GLU A 51 -10.05 -42.26 -48.07
CA GLU A 51 -10.97 -41.20 -47.69
C GLU A 51 -10.35 -40.42 -46.52
N ILE A 52 -10.18 -39.11 -46.68
CA ILE A 52 -9.84 -38.22 -45.57
C ILE A 52 -10.85 -38.49 -44.46
N ASN A 53 -10.37 -38.90 -43.29
CA ASN A 53 -11.22 -39.20 -42.14
C ASN A 53 -12.18 -38.02 -41.94
N ILE A 54 -13.49 -38.28 -41.91
CA ILE A 54 -14.54 -37.24 -41.82
C ILE A 54 -14.25 -36.30 -40.63
N ASN A 55 -13.69 -36.83 -39.55
CA ASN A 55 -13.21 -36.09 -38.38
C ASN A 55 -12.11 -35.07 -38.72
N GLU A 56 -11.09 -35.46 -39.52
CA GLU A 56 -10.01 -34.57 -39.94
C GLU A 56 -10.50 -33.52 -40.93
N LYS A 57 -11.41 -33.91 -41.84
CA LYS A 57 -12.07 -32.98 -42.76
C LYS A 57 -12.89 -31.95 -42.00
N PHE A 58 -13.62 -32.37 -40.97
CA PHE A 58 -14.42 -31.49 -40.11
C PHE A 58 -13.55 -30.52 -39.32
N VAL A 59 -12.47 -30.99 -38.70
CA VAL A 59 -11.52 -30.14 -37.94
C VAL A 59 -10.87 -29.10 -38.86
N ARG A 60 -10.41 -29.50 -40.06
CA ARG A 60 -9.84 -28.57 -41.04
C ARG A 60 -10.86 -27.55 -41.54
N ALA A 61 -12.11 -27.96 -41.75
CA ALA A 61 -13.19 -27.05 -42.15
C ALA A 61 -13.45 -26.00 -41.05
N CYS A 62 -13.47 -26.41 -39.79
CA CYS A 62 -13.61 -25.49 -38.65
C CYS A 62 -12.40 -24.56 -38.49
N GLU A 63 -11.18 -25.07 -38.71
CA GLU A 63 -9.94 -24.28 -38.66
C GLU A 63 -9.90 -23.22 -39.78
N ASN A 64 -10.33 -23.58 -40.99
CA ASN A 64 -10.36 -22.68 -42.14
C ASN A 64 -11.58 -21.75 -42.19
N GLY A 65 -12.61 -21.99 -41.38
CA GLY A 65 -13.84 -21.19 -41.36
C GLY A 65 -14.84 -21.55 -42.46
N ASP A 66 -14.73 -22.74 -43.05
CA ASP A 66 -15.64 -23.18 -44.12
C ASP A 66 -16.99 -23.64 -43.54
N TYR A 67 -17.89 -22.68 -43.35
CA TYR A 67 -19.25 -22.93 -42.86
C TYR A 67 -20.00 -23.94 -43.73
N SER A 68 -19.80 -23.92 -45.05
CA SER A 68 -20.57 -24.75 -45.98
C SER A 68 -20.30 -26.24 -45.76
N THR A 69 -19.04 -26.62 -45.60
CA THR A 69 -18.66 -28.01 -45.35
C THR A 69 -18.97 -28.44 -43.92
N VAL A 70 -18.80 -27.56 -42.92
CA VAL A 70 -19.23 -27.83 -41.54
C VAL A 70 -20.74 -28.11 -41.48
N HIS A 71 -21.55 -27.28 -42.15
CA HIS A 71 -22.99 -27.42 -42.20
C HIS A 71 -23.42 -28.71 -42.91
N GLN A 72 -22.78 -29.06 -44.04
CA GLN A 72 -23.03 -30.32 -44.75
C GLN A 72 -22.73 -31.53 -43.86
N ILE A 73 -21.56 -31.57 -43.22
CA ILE A 73 -21.14 -32.70 -42.38
C ILE A 73 -22.10 -32.91 -41.21
N LEU A 74 -22.55 -31.83 -40.56
CA LEU A 74 -23.50 -31.90 -39.43
C LEU A 74 -24.92 -32.25 -39.87
N ARG A 75 -25.33 -31.84 -41.08
CA ARG A 75 -26.63 -32.20 -41.65
C ARG A 75 -26.67 -33.67 -42.05
N ASP A 76 -25.62 -34.15 -42.69
CA ASP A 76 -25.51 -35.52 -43.18
C ASP A 76 -25.38 -36.53 -42.02
N ASN A 77 -24.80 -36.08 -40.89
CA ASN A 77 -24.55 -36.92 -39.71
C ASN A 77 -25.16 -36.29 -38.43
N PRO A 78 -26.45 -36.48 -38.15
CA PRO A 78 -27.13 -35.85 -37.02
C PRO A 78 -26.67 -36.36 -35.64
N LYS A 79 -25.96 -37.50 -35.56
CA LYS A 79 -25.35 -38.03 -34.33
C LYS A 79 -23.83 -37.87 -34.31
N PHE A 80 -23.29 -36.98 -35.15
CA PHE A 80 -21.85 -36.75 -35.20
C PHE A 80 -21.35 -36.17 -33.87
N ASN A 81 -20.26 -36.74 -33.35
CA ASN A 81 -19.62 -36.20 -32.17
C ASN A 81 -18.87 -34.92 -32.54
N ILE A 82 -19.30 -33.77 -32.04
CA ILE A 82 -18.70 -32.46 -32.31
C ILE A 82 -17.33 -32.31 -31.64
N ASP A 83 -17.06 -33.14 -30.64
CA ASP A 83 -15.87 -33.07 -29.80
C ASP A 83 -14.67 -33.76 -30.43
N VAL A 84 -14.54 -33.61 -31.75
CA VAL A 84 -13.39 -34.09 -32.48
C VAL A 84 -12.17 -33.27 -32.07
N THR A 85 -11.14 -33.96 -31.63
CA THR A 85 -9.83 -33.36 -31.35
C THR A 85 -8.87 -33.63 -32.49
N ASN A 86 -8.02 -32.64 -32.76
CA ASN A 86 -6.87 -32.82 -33.65
C ASN A 86 -5.78 -33.69 -32.99
N GLN A 87 -4.71 -34.02 -33.71
CA GLN A 87 -3.56 -34.78 -33.19
C GLN A 87 -2.89 -34.11 -31.96
N LEU A 88 -3.10 -32.81 -31.79
CA LEU A 88 -2.62 -32.00 -30.66
C LEU A 88 -3.61 -31.94 -29.48
N GLY A 89 -4.75 -32.62 -29.56
CA GLY A 89 -5.78 -32.62 -28.49
C GLY A 89 -6.69 -31.39 -28.46
N ARG A 90 -6.57 -30.45 -29.41
CA ARG A 90 -7.45 -29.27 -29.51
C ARG A 90 -8.78 -29.63 -30.15
N THR A 91 -9.88 -29.13 -29.60
CA THR A 91 -11.22 -29.36 -30.14
C THR A 91 -11.48 -28.49 -31.37
N ALA A 92 -12.35 -28.95 -32.28
CA ALA A 92 -12.78 -28.17 -33.44
C ALA A 92 -13.33 -26.78 -33.05
N MET A 93 -14.04 -26.69 -31.93
CA MET A 93 -14.57 -25.44 -31.38
C MET A 93 -13.46 -24.48 -30.93
N GLN A 94 -12.42 -24.98 -30.25
CA GLN A 94 -11.28 -24.16 -29.84
C GLN A 94 -10.57 -23.55 -31.05
N LEU A 95 -10.36 -24.34 -32.12
CA LEU A 95 -9.73 -23.87 -33.36
C LEU A 95 -10.57 -22.81 -34.09
N ALA A 96 -11.90 -23.00 -34.14
CA ALA A 96 -12.80 -22.01 -34.74
C ALA A 96 -12.80 -20.68 -33.97
N ILE A 97 -12.70 -20.73 -32.63
CA ILE A 97 -12.59 -19.54 -31.78
C ILE A 97 -11.22 -18.87 -31.94
N GLU A 98 -10.13 -19.64 -31.92
CA GLU A 98 -8.76 -19.14 -32.11
C GLU A 98 -8.59 -18.37 -33.43
N ASN A 99 -9.29 -18.79 -34.49
CA ASN A 99 -9.25 -18.17 -35.81
C ASN A 99 -10.38 -17.16 -36.08
N GLU A 100 -11.16 -16.77 -35.06
CA GLU A 100 -12.24 -15.78 -35.15
C GLU A 100 -13.40 -16.12 -36.11
N HIS A 101 -13.69 -17.41 -36.34
CA HIS A 101 -14.75 -17.83 -37.26
C HIS A 101 -16.15 -17.79 -36.63
N LEU A 102 -16.73 -16.59 -36.52
CA LEU A 102 -18.03 -16.35 -35.86
C LEU A 102 -19.15 -17.26 -36.37
N GLU A 103 -19.31 -17.40 -37.69
CA GLU A 103 -20.40 -18.18 -38.29
C GLU A 103 -20.31 -19.66 -37.91
N VAL A 104 -19.11 -20.25 -38.01
CA VAL A 104 -18.85 -21.63 -37.60
C VAL A 104 -19.13 -21.80 -36.11
N VAL A 105 -18.64 -20.88 -35.28
CA VAL A 105 -18.87 -20.90 -33.82
C VAL A 105 -20.36 -20.85 -33.49
N THR A 106 -21.12 -19.95 -34.10
CA THR A 106 -22.58 -19.86 -33.87
C THR A 106 -23.32 -21.13 -34.24
N HIS A 107 -22.88 -21.80 -35.30
CA HIS A 107 -23.45 -23.08 -35.72
C HIS A 107 -23.14 -24.19 -34.71
N LEU A 108 -21.89 -24.28 -34.25
CA LEU A 108 -21.45 -25.28 -33.27
C LEU A 108 -22.13 -25.09 -31.89
N LEU A 109 -22.34 -23.85 -31.44
CA LEU A 109 -23.01 -23.55 -30.16
C LEU A 109 -24.41 -24.18 -30.04
N SER A 110 -25.13 -24.29 -31.16
CA SER A 110 -26.47 -24.87 -31.19
C SER A 110 -26.48 -26.34 -30.79
N GLN A 111 -25.38 -27.07 -31.01
CA GLN A 111 -25.26 -28.50 -30.77
C GLN A 111 -24.35 -28.86 -29.58
N CYS A 112 -23.55 -27.91 -29.05
CA CYS A 112 -22.66 -28.17 -27.92
C CYS A 112 -23.36 -28.33 -26.54
N ASP A 113 -22.68 -29.04 -25.65
CA ASP A 113 -22.98 -29.15 -24.22
C ASP A 113 -22.66 -27.86 -23.45
N GLY A 114 -23.33 -27.67 -22.30
CA GLY A 114 -23.15 -26.48 -21.45
C GLY A 114 -21.73 -26.28 -20.90
N GLN A 115 -21.00 -27.36 -20.62
CA GLN A 115 -19.62 -27.28 -20.12
C GLN A 115 -18.65 -26.75 -21.18
N LYS A 116 -18.80 -27.17 -22.43
CA LYS A 116 -17.95 -26.74 -23.54
C LYS A 116 -18.28 -25.34 -23.99
N MET A 117 -19.56 -24.95 -23.85
CA MET A 117 -19.97 -23.55 -23.99
C MET A 117 -19.27 -22.64 -22.97
N ARG A 118 -19.10 -23.08 -21.71
CA ARG A 118 -18.29 -22.34 -20.72
C ARG A 118 -16.86 -22.16 -21.20
N GLU A 119 -16.19 -23.25 -21.59
CA GLU A 119 -14.79 -23.21 -22.02
C GLU A 119 -14.62 -22.32 -23.26
N ALA A 120 -15.54 -22.41 -24.22
CA ALA A 120 -15.60 -21.55 -25.39
C ALA A 120 -15.72 -20.06 -25.01
N ILE A 121 -16.58 -19.72 -24.03
CA ILE A 121 -16.73 -18.35 -23.54
C ILE A 121 -15.43 -17.87 -22.87
N LEU A 122 -14.84 -18.68 -21.98
CA LEU A 122 -13.60 -18.32 -21.30
C LEU A 122 -12.45 -18.13 -22.30
N LEU A 123 -12.36 -18.98 -23.33
CA LEU A 123 -11.38 -18.86 -24.38
C LEU A 123 -11.59 -17.59 -25.23
N ALA A 124 -12.84 -17.32 -25.64
CA ALA A 124 -13.16 -16.10 -26.38
C ALA A 124 -12.81 -14.83 -25.59
N ILE A 125 -13.05 -14.82 -24.27
CA ILE A 125 -12.68 -13.72 -23.38
C ILE A 125 -11.16 -13.58 -23.25
N TYR A 126 -10.46 -14.70 -23.08
CA TYR A 126 -9.00 -14.74 -22.99
C TYR A 126 -8.34 -14.15 -24.25
N LEU A 127 -8.83 -14.53 -25.43
CA LEU A 127 -8.34 -14.01 -26.72
C LEU A 127 -8.81 -12.58 -26.99
N GLY A 128 -9.97 -12.19 -26.46
CA GLY A 128 -10.57 -10.85 -26.61
C GLY A 128 -11.55 -10.72 -27.77
N HIS A 129 -12.12 -11.83 -28.25
CA HIS A 129 -13.08 -11.84 -29.35
C HIS A 129 -14.48 -11.44 -28.84
N VAL A 130 -14.78 -10.14 -28.91
CA VAL A 130 -16.01 -9.57 -28.35
C VAL A 130 -17.26 -10.12 -29.03
N GLN A 131 -17.26 -10.22 -30.37
CA GLN A 131 -18.41 -10.70 -31.14
C GLN A 131 -18.75 -12.17 -30.84
N ILE A 132 -17.72 -13.00 -30.70
CA ILE A 132 -17.89 -14.41 -30.33
C ILE A 132 -18.40 -14.52 -28.89
N ALA A 133 -17.80 -13.77 -27.96
CA ALA A 133 -18.27 -13.75 -26.57
C ALA A 133 -19.73 -13.30 -26.48
N GLU A 134 -20.11 -12.25 -27.21
CA GLU A 134 -21.49 -11.77 -27.28
C GLU A 134 -22.46 -12.81 -27.87
N ALA A 135 -22.08 -13.47 -28.97
CA ALA A 135 -22.88 -14.54 -29.57
C ALA A 135 -23.09 -15.71 -28.60
N CYS A 136 -22.04 -16.09 -27.86
CA CYS A 136 -22.14 -17.11 -26.81
C CYS A 136 -23.05 -16.68 -25.65
N LEU A 137 -22.93 -15.44 -25.18
CA LEU A 137 -23.72 -14.92 -24.04
C LEU A 137 -25.21 -14.72 -24.40
N ARG A 138 -25.52 -14.35 -25.64
CA ARG A 138 -26.91 -14.20 -26.12
C ARG A 138 -27.60 -15.54 -26.40
N HIS A 139 -26.84 -16.64 -26.49
CA HIS A 139 -27.40 -17.94 -26.84
C HIS A 139 -28.40 -18.43 -25.76
N PRO A 140 -29.59 -18.95 -26.13
CA PRO A 140 -30.63 -19.32 -25.18
C PRO A 140 -30.18 -20.39 -24.17
N LYS A 141 -29.30 -21.32 -24.60
CA LYS A 141 -28.70 -22.29 -23.67
C LYS A 141 -27.93 -21.61 -22.55
N PHE A 142 -27.15 -20.57 -22.85
CA PHE A 142 -26.40 -19.85 -21.82
C PHE A 142 -27.35 -19.16 -20.83
N LYS A 143 -28.43 -18.55 -21.32
CA LYS A 143 -29.44 -17.92 -20.46
C LYS A 143 -30.09 -18.91 -19.50
N ILE A 144 -30.53 -20.07 -19.99
CA ILE A 144 -31.11 -21.13 -19.15
C ILE A 144 -30.11 -21.64 -18.10
N LEU A 145 -28.84 -21.77 -18.49
CA LEU A 145 -27.76 -22.18 -17.57
C LEU A 145 -27.50 -21.11 -16.50
N SER A 146 -27.55 -19.83 -16.88
CA SER A 146 -27.40 -18.70 -15.94
C SER A 146 -28.57 -18.59 -14.97
N GLU A 147 -29.81 -18.85 -15.40
CA GLU A 147 -31.00 -18.80 -14.55
C GLU A 147 -31.03 -19.95 -13.54
N ARG A 148 -30.61 -21.16 -13.94
CA ARG A 148 -30.44 -22.27 -12.99
C ARG A 148 -29.44 -21.96 -11.88
N ARG A 149 -28.37 -21.22 -12.19
CA ARG A 149 -27.36 -20.77 -11.21
C ARG A 149 -27.99 -19.89 -10.12
N ALA A 150 -28.91 -19.00 -10.48
CA ALA A 150 -29.56 -18.09 -9.54
C ALA A 150 -30.50 -18.81 -8.57
N ILE A 151 -31.05 -19.97 -8.96
CA ILE A 151 -32.08 -20.70 -8.20
C ILE A 151 -31.46 -21.71 -7.22
N THR A 152 -30.34 -22.36 -7.56
CA THR A 152 -29.81 -23.45 -6.75
C THR A 152 -29.17 -23.01 -5.44
N ALA A 153 -28.89 -21.71 -5.23
CA ALA A 153 -28.19 -21.14 -4.06
C ALA A 153 -26.82 -21.76 -3.70
N ASP A 154 -26.47 -22.91 -4.25
CA ASP A 154 -25.12 -23.35 -4.51
C ASP A 154 -24.56 -22.49 -5.63
N GLU A 155 -23.88 -21.40 -5.26
CA GLU A 155 -23.02 -20.60 -6.17
C GLU A 155 -21.94 -21.47 -6.87
N GLU A 156 -21.77 -22.70 -6.40
CA GLU A 156 -20.62 -23.57 -6.57
C GLU A 156 -20.88 -24.77 -7.51
N ALA A 157 -22.09 -25.31 -7.55
CA ALA A 157 -22.36 -26.59 -8.22
C ALA A 157 -22.19 -26.55 -9.76
N PHE A 158 -22.26 -25.37 -10.39
CA PHE A 158 -22.14 -25.25 -11.85
C PHE A 158 -20.70 -25.00 -12.33
N TRP A 159 -19.88 -24.30 -11.55
CA TRP A 159 -18.49 -23.98 -11.90
C TRP A 159 -17.49 -24.98 -11.35
N HIS A 160 -17.86 -25.75 -10.33
CA HIS A 160 -17.13 -26.96 -9.96
C HIS A 160 -17.56 -28.10 -10.89
N THR A 161 -17.01 -28.10 -12.11
CA THR A 161 -16.81 -29.39 -12.77
C THR A 161 -15.87 -30.22 -11.89
N PRO A 162 -16.09 -31.54 -11.73
CA PRO A 162 -14.99 -32.40 -11.35
C PRO A 162 -13.88 -32.10 -12.34
N SER A 163 -12.66 -31.95 -11.84
CA SER A 163 -11.46 -31.82 -12.65
C SER A 163 -11.43 -32.96 -13.65
N SER A 164 -12.03 -32.78 -14.83
CA SER A 164 -11.52 -33.45 -16.01
C SER A 164 -10.11 -32.87 -16.14
N ASP A 165 -9.10 -33.73 -16.10
CA ASP A 165 -7.69 -33.34 -16.25
C ASP A 165 -7.44 -32.49 -17.51
N ASP A 166 -8.43 -32.39 -18.40
CA ASP A 166 -8.46 -31.68 -19.67
C ASP A 166 -8.91 -30.21 -19.61
N ALA A 167 -9.37 -29.68 -18.46
CA ALA A 167 -9.86 -28.31 -18.36
C ALA A 167 -8.73 -27.26 -18.44
N GLN A 168 -8.83 -26.30 -19.38
CA GLN A 168 -7.81 -25.26 -19.60
C GLN A 168 -7.77 -24.18 -18.52
N PHE A 169 -8.91 -23.92 -17.89
CA PHE A 169 -9.06 -22.85 -16.89
C PHE A 169 -9.35 -23.44 -15.51
N SER A 170 -8.90 -22.75 -14.47
CA SER A 170 -9.27 -23.14 -13.11
C SER A 170 -10.80 -23.08 -12.95
N PRO A 171 -11.42 -24.11 -12.35
CA PRO A 171 -12.88 -24.16 -12.14
C PRO A 171 -13.42 -22.98 -11.32
N ASP A 172 -12.56 -22.30 -10.54
CA ASP A 172 -12.97 -21.16 -9.71
C ASP A 172 -13.11 -19.86 -10.52
N ILE A 173 -12.69 -19.85 -11.79
CA ILE A 173 -12.76 -18.67 -12.66
C ILE A 173 -14.13 -18.58 -13.33
N THR A 174 -14.81 -17.47 -13.08
CA THR A 174 -16.04 -17.09 -13.79
C THR A 174 -15.70 -16.24 -15.02
N PRO A 175 -16.56 -16.21 -16.06
CA PRO A 175 -16.39 -15.35 -17.23
C PRO A 175 -16.15 -13.88 -16.86
N LEU A 176 -16.86 -13.37 -15.84
CA LEU A 176 -16.70 -12.00 -15.37
C LEU A 176 -15.34 -11.76 -14.70
N ILE A 177 -14.88 -12.69 -13.86
CA ILE A 177 -13.54 -12.60 -13.24
C ILE A 177 -12.47 -12.58 -14.34
N LEU A 178 -12.58 -13.46 -15.35
CA LEU A 178 -11.60 -13.51 -16.43
C LEU A 178 -11.61 -12.23 -17.28
N ALA A 179 -12.79 -11.73 -17.66
CA ALA A 179 -12.93 -10.50 -18.44
C ALA A 179 -12.36 -9.29 -17.70
N ALA A 180 -12.59 -9.23 -16.39
CA ALA A 180 -12.04 -8.23 -15.48
C ALA A 180 -10.51 -8.32 -15.40
N GLN A 181 -9.94 -9.52 -15.24
CA GLN A 181 -8.48 -9.73 -15.18
C GLN A 181 -7.74 -9.22 -16.43
N TYR A 182 -8.34 -9.36 -17.61
CA TYR A 182 -7.78 -8.85 -18.86
C TYR A 182 -8.23 -7.43 -19.22
N ASN A 183 -8.95 -6.74 -18.33
CA ASN A 183 -9.51 -5.40 -18.53
C ASN A 183 -10.29 -5.25 -19.85
N ARG A 184 -11.09 -6.25 -20.22
CA ARG A 184 -11.94 -6.23 -21.43
C ARG A 184 -13.25 -5.49 -21.14
N THR A 185 -13.22 -4.15 -21.20
CA THR A 185 -14.34 -3.28 -20.81
C THR A 185 -15.68 -3.63 -21.46
N GLU A 186 -15.69 -3.91 -22.77
CA GLU A 186 -16.91 -4.24 -23.51
C GLU A 186 -17.56 -5.55 -23.01
N ILE A 187 -16.75 -6.60 -22.83
CA ILE A 187 -17.25 -7.89 -22.33
C ILE A 187 -17.66 -7.78 -20.86
N VAL A 188 -16.91 -7.03 -20.04
CA VAL A 188 -17.29 -6.74 -18.66
C VAL A 188 -18.65 -6.03 -18.64
N GLN A 189 -18.87 -5.02 -19.48
CA GLN A 189 -20.15 -4.33 -19.58
C GLN A 189 -21.29 -5.27 -19.99
N LEU A 190 -21.08 -6.13 -21.00
CA LEU A 190 -22.08 -7.11 -21.44
C LEU A 190 -22.47 -8.07 -20.29
N LEU A 191 -21.48 -8.58 -19.55
CA LEU A 191 -21.72 -9.46 -18.40
C LEU A 191 -22.42 -8.73 -17.25
N LEU A 192 -22.04 -7.48 -16.96
CA LEU A 192 -22.68 -6.67 -15.93
C LEU A 192 -24.14 -6.34 -16.28
N LEU A 193 -24.46 -6.10 -17.57
CA LEU A 193 -25.83 -5.93 -18.06
C LEU A 193 -26.65 -7.23 -17.95
N GLY A 194 -25.98 -8.38 -18.08
CA GLY A 194 -26.56 -9.71 -17.82
C GLY A 194 -26.88 -9.97 -16.34
N GLY A 195 -26.52 -9.07 -15.43
CA GLY A 195 -26.77 -9.20 -13.99
C GLY A 195 -25.66 -9.92 -13.22
N ASP A 196 -24.60 -10.37 -13.89
CA ASP A 196 -23.47 -11.00 -13.20
C ASP A 196 -22.71 -9.94 -12.37
N ARG A 197 -22.31 -10.31 -11.15
CA ARG A 197 -21.49 -9.50 -10.24
C ARG A 197 -20.46 -10.39 -9.55
N ILE A 198 -19.28 -9.84 -9.28
CA ILE A 198 -18.24 -10.56 -8.52
C ILE A 198 -18.59 -10.44 -7.04
N THR A 199 -18.76 -11.57 -6.37
CA THR A 199 -19.01 -11.61 -4.93
C THR A 199 -17.71 -11.31 -4.18
N LYS A 200 -17.77 -10.41 -3.19
CA LYS A 200 -16.62 -10.10 -2.36
C LYS A 200 -16.34 -11.29 -1.44
N PRO A 201 -15.10 -11.82 -1.40
CA PRO A 201 -14.77 -12.93 -0.51
C PRO A 201 -14.89 -12.51 0.96
N HIS A 202 -15.22 -13.48 1.82
CA HIS A 202 -15.26 -13.25 3.28
C HIS A 202 -13.86 -12.91 3.84
N ASP A 203 -13.83 -12.28 5.02
CA ASP A 203 -12.57 -12.02 5.73
C ASP A 203 -11.80 -13.33 5.98
N TYR A 204 -10.48 -13.21 6.03
CA TYR A 204 -9.54 -14.32 6.16
C TYR A 204 -9.87 -15.23 7.35
N HIS A 205 -10.29 -14.65 8.48
CA HIS A 205 -10.62 -15.37 9.72
C HIS A 205 -12.11 -15.70 9.87
N CYS A 206 -12.88 -15.68 8.77
CA CYS A 206 -14.30 -16.04 8.81
C CYS A 206 -14.51 -17.48 9.30
N LYS A 207 -15.47 -17.66 10.21
CA LYS A 207 -15.82 -18.95 10.81
C LYS A 207 -17.13 -19.55 10.28
N CYS A 208 -17.63 -19.08 9.14
CA CYS A 208 -18.86 -19.64 8.59
C CYS A 208 -18.66 -21.10 8.12
N LEU A 209 -19.73 -21.89 8.13
CA LEU A 209 -19.71 -23.31 7.75
C LEU A 209 -19.18 -23.51 6.32
N GLN A 210 -19.57 -22.65 5.37
CA GLN A 210 -19.11 -22.71 3.98
C GLN A 210 -17.59 -22.51 3.85
N CYS A 211 -17.03 -21.45 4.46
CA CYS A 211 -15.58 -21.21 4.44
C CYS A 211 -14.82 -22.32 5.15
N HIS A 212 -15.34 -22.83 6.27
CA HIS A 212 -14.71 -23.92 7.00
C HIS A 212 -14.68 -25.21 6.17
N HIS A 213 -15.79 -25.56 5.51
CA HIS A 213 -15.87 -26.73 4.64
C HIS A 213 -14.94 -26.61 3.44
N LYS A 214 -14.92 -25.47 2.75
CA LYS A 214 -14.00 -25.20 1.63
C LYS A 214 -12.53 -25.33 2.04
N PHE A 215 -12.18 -24.72 3.16
CA PHE A 215 -10.81 -24.74 3.67
C PHE A 215 -10.37 -26.17 4.07
N LYS A 216 -11.27 -26.95 4.68
CA LYS A 216 -10.99 -28.35 5.07
C LYS A 216 -10.91 -29.29 3.88
N PHE A 217 -11.72 -29.06 2.83
CA PHE A 217 -11.69 -29.86 1.62
C PHE A 217 -10.42 -29.59 0.80
N ASP A 218 -10.13 -28.32 0.50
CA ASP A 218 -8.94 -27.92 -0.24
C ASP A 218 -8.54 -26.47 0.09
N SER A 219 -7.52 -26.33 0.94
CA SER A 219 -7.02 -25.02 1.37
C SER A 219 -6.36 -24.23 0.24
N LEU A 220 -5.70 -24.90 -0.71
CA LEU A 220 -5.00 -24.27 -1.83
C LEU A 220 -6.00 -23.71 -2.84
N ARG A 221 -7.01 -24.51 -3.23
CA ARG A 221 -8.08 -24.04 -4.11
C ARG A 221 -8.89 -22.93 -3.46
N HIS A 222 -9.16 -23.02 -2.16
CA HIS A 222 -9.84 -21.95 -1.45
C HIS A 222 -9.05 -20.63 -1.50
N ALA A 223 -7.72 -20.68 -1.30
CA ALA A 223 -6.86 -19.50 -1.41
C ALA A 223 -6.76 -18.99 -2.86
N GLN A 224 -6.68 -19.87 -3.85
CA GLN A 224 -6.62 -19.51 -5.27
C GLN A 224 -7.93 -18.86 -5.75
N SER A 225 -9.07 -19.39 -5.33
CA SER A 225 -10.40 -18.83 -5.60
C SER A 225 -10.52 -17.41 -5.04
N ARG A 226 -10.08 -17.20 -3.79
CA ARG A 226 -10.05 -15.88 -3.15
C ARG A 226 -9.16 -14.89 -3.91
N LEU A 227 -7.95 -15.30 -4.26
CA LEU A 227 -7.03 -14.46 -5.04
C LEU A 227 -7.63 -14.09 -6.41
N ASN A 228 -8.25 -15.05 -7.10
CA ASN A 228 -8.91 -14.80 -8.38
C ASN A 228 -10.09 -13.82 -8.27
N ALA A 229 -10.90 -13.92 -7.20
CA ALA A 229 -11.95 -12.96 -6.92
C ALA A 229 -11.37 -11.54 -6.72
N TYR A 230 -10.31 -11.41 -5.92
CA TYR A 230 -9.62 -10.11 -5.73
C TYR A 230 -8.99 -9.57 -7.01
N ARG A 231 -8.41 -10.42 -7.86
CA ARG A 231 -7.92 -10.01 -9.19
C ARG A 231 -9.03 -9.42 -10.08
N GLY A 232 -10.24 -9.99 -10.00
CA GLY A 232 -11.40 -9.43 -10.71
C GLY A 232 -11.86 -8.10 -10.12
N LEU A 233 -11.99 -8.03 -8.78
CA LEU A 233 -12.42 -6.82 -8.07
C LEU A 233 -11.44 -5.65 -8.23
N ALA A 234 -10.13 -5.93 -8.26
CA ALA A 234 -9.08 -4.93 -8.37
C ALA A 234 -8.87 -4.40 -9.81
N SER A 235 -9.62 -4.91 -10.79
CA SER A 235 -9.47 -4.50 -12.18
C SER A 235 -10.02 -3.10 -12.43
N GLU A 236 -9.31 -2.33 -13.27
CA GLU A 236 -9.65 -0.95 -13.62
C GLU A 236 -11.01 -0.86 -14.32
N SER A 237 -11.29 -1.83 -15.21
CA SER A 237 -12.53 -1.91 -15.96
C SER A 237 -13.74 -2.19 -15.07
N TYR A 238 -13.61 -3.11 -14.11
CA TYR A 238 -14.70 -3.46 -13.20
C TYR A 238 -15.03 -2.32 -12.24
N ILE A 239 -14.02 -1.74 -11.60
CA ILE A 239 -14.20 -0.62 -10.65
C ILE A 239 -14.86 0.57 -11.35
N SER A 240 -14.44 0.91 -12.56
CA SER A 240 -14.99 2.05 -13.30
C SER A 240 -16.47 1.88 -13.68
N LEU A 241 -16.95 0.65 -13.87
CA LEU A 241 -18.33 0.36 -14.28
C LEU A 241 -19.26 0.08 -13.10
N VAL A 242 -18.75 -0.41 -11.97
CA VAL A 242 -19.55 -0.83 -10.82
C VAL A 242 -19.55 0.20 -9.70
N SER A 243 -18.41 0.85 -9.43
CA SER A 243 -18.26 1.73 -8.27
C SER A 243 -18.83 3.12 -8.53
N VAL A 244 -19.55 3.66 -7.54
CA VAL A 244 -20.00 5.07 -7.56
C VAL A 244 -18.82 6.01 -7.32
N ASP A 245 -17.90 5.62 -6.45
CA ASP A 245 -16.67 6.36 -6.13
C ASP A 245 -15.43 5.48 -6.40
N PRO A 246 -14.88 5.52 -7.63
CA PRO A 246 -13.77 4.63 -8.01
C PRO A 246 -12.48 4.90 -7.22
N ILE A 247 -12.25 6.15 -6.77
CA ILE A 247 -11.05 6.50 -6.01
C ILE A 247 -11.16 5.97 -4.57
N LEU A 248 -12.33 6.12 -3.92
CA LEU A 248 -12.55 5.56 -2.59
C LEU A 248 -12.43 4.04 -2.59
N THR A 249 -13.10 3.39 -3.54
CA THR A 249 -13.10 1.93 -3.63
C THR A 249 -11.70 1.39 -3.92
N ALA A 250 -10.91 2.04 -4.78
CA ALA A 250 -9.51 1.68 -4.99
C ALA A 250 -8.66 1.81 -3.71
N PHE A 251 -8.89 2.86 -2.92
CA PHE A 251 -8.21 3.12 -1.65
C PHE A 251 -8.54 2.08 -0.56
N GLU A 252 -9.83 1.78 -0.38
CA GLU A 252 -10.29 0.79 0.60
C GLU A 252 -9.85 -0.62 0.23
N LEU A 253 -10.02 -1.00 -1.05
CA LEU A 253 -9.59 -2.31 -1.56
C LEU A 253 -8.06 -2.45 -1.53
N GLY A 254 -7.32 -1.39 -1.88
CA GLY A 254 -5.86 -1.37 -1.80
C GLY A 254 -5.35 -1.59 -0.38
N ARG A 255 -5.98 -0.95 0.62
CA ARG A 255 -5.68 -1.19 2.03
C ARG A 255 -5.98 -2.64 2.43
N GLU A 256 -7.15 -3.14 2.08
CA GLU A 256 -7.56 -4.52 2.39
C GLU A 256 -6.59 -5.54 1.80
N LEU A 257 -6.14 -5.35 0.56
CA LEU A 257 -5.14 -6.21 -0.09
C LEU A 257 -3.78 -6.15 0.61
N ARG A 258 -3.34 -4.96 1.05
CA ARG A 258 -2.10 -4.83 1.84
C ARG A 258 -2.21 -5.57 3.17
N ASP A 259 -3.35 -5.46 3.87
CA ASP A 259 -3.61 -6.19 5.11
C ASP A 259 -3.67 -7.71 4.89
N LEU A 260 -4.30 -8.16 3.80
CA LEU A 260 -4.32 -9.56 3.39
C LEU A 260 -2.94 -10.09 3.04
N SER A 261 -2.08 -9.29 2.41
CA SER A 261 -0.70 -9.68 2.11
C SER A 261 0.14 -9.97 3.36
N ALA A 262 -0.19 -9.33 4.48
CA ALA A 262 0.44 -9.57 5.77
C ALA A 262 -0.08 -10.86 6.44
N LYS A 263 -1.36 -11.19 6.22
CA LYS A 263 -2.02 -12.42 6.71
C LYS A 263 -1.61 -13.64 5.88
N GLU A 264 -1.73 -13.57 4.55
CA GLU A 264 -1.42 -14.63 3.59
C GLU A 264 0.00 -14.54 3.06
N LYS A 265 0.90 -15.37 3.60
CA LYS A 265 2.32 -15.35 3.22
C LYS A 265 2.59 -15.90 1.82
N TYR A 266 1.84 -16.90 1.35
CA TYR A 266 2.10 -17.59 0.07
C TYR A 266 1.88 -16.69 -1.15
N PHE A 267 0.81 -15.90 -1.15
CA PHE A 267 0.44 -15.00 -2.25
C PHE A 267 0.71 -13.53 -1.94
N LYS A 268 1.57 -13.23 -0.96
CA LYS A 268 1.89 -11.87 -0.52
C LYS A 268 2.22 -10.94 -1.70
N ASN A 269 3.10 -11.38 -2.60
CA ASN A 269 3.54 -10.56 -3.73
C ASN A 269 2.40 -10.27 -4.71
N GLU A 270 1.50 -11.23 -4.93
CA GLU A 270 0.34 -11.06 -5.81
C GLU A 270 -0.63 -10.01 -5.26
N TYR A 271 -0.94 -10.07 -3.96
CA TYR A 271 -1.78 -9.05 -3.32
C TYR A 271 -1.15 -7.67 -3.33
N MET A 272 0.16 -7.58 -3.08
CA MET A 272 0.89 -6.30 -3.16
C MET A 272 0.86 -5.74 -4.58
N ASN A 273 1.07 -6.57 -5.61
CA ASN A 273 0.99 -6.14 -7.01
C ASN A 273 -0.42 -5.63 -7.35
N LEU A 274 -1.49 -6.26 -6.85
CA LEU A 274 -2.86 -5.78 -7.05
C LEU A 274 -3.11 -4.44 -6.33
N ALA A 275 -2.59 -4.28 -5.11
CA ALA A 275 -2.68 -3.01 -4.39
C ALA A 275 -1.92 -1.89 -5.15
N ASP A 276 -0.75 -2.20 -5.71
CA ASP A 276 0.02 -1.25 -6.52
C ASP A 276 -0.73 -0.89 -7.82
N GLN A 277 -1.39 -1.84 -8.48
CA GLN A 277 -2.25 -1.58 -9.64
C GLN A 277 -3.40 -0.62 -9.29
N LEU A 278 -4.06 -0.80 -8.13
CA LEU A 278 -5.11 0.11 -7.67
C LEU A 278 -4.59 1.51 -7.39
N SER A 279 -3.40 1.62 -6.80
CA SER A 279 -2.76 2.93 -6.57
C SER A 279 -2.46 3.65 -7.90
N ALA A 280 -1.98 2.90 -8.91
CA ALA A 280 -1.72 3.43 -10.24
C ALA A 280 -3.03 3.81 -10.96
N TYR A 281 -4.11 3.04 -10.78
CA TYR A 281 -5.44 3.37 -11.30
C TYR A 281 -5.98 4.68 -10.72
N ALA A 282 -5.88 4.87 -9.41
CA ALA A 282 -6.29 6.13 -8.77
C ALA A 282 -5.51 7.34 -9.32
N VAL A 283 -4.21 7.16 -9.59
CA VAL A 283 -3.38 8.19 -10.24
C VAL A 283 -3.81 8.44 -11.68
N LYS A 284 -4.11 7.39 -12.47
CA LYS A 284 -4.62 7.55 -13.85
C LYS A 284 -5.92 8.35 -13.90
N LEU A 285 -6.81 8.20 -12.91
CA LEU A 285 -8.02 9.02 -12.80
C LEU A 285 -7.69 10.48 -12.48
N LEU A 286 -6.73 10.70 -11.57
CA LEU A 286 -6.28 12.05 -11.21
C LEU A 286 -5.58 12.78 -12.38
N ASP A 287 -4.90 12.06 -13.26
CA ASP A 287 -4.32 12.59 -14.51
C ASP A 287 -5.39 13.15 -15.46
N LYS A 288 -6.65 12.72 -15.34
CA LYS A 288 -7.74 13.20 -16.20
C LYS A 288 -8.38 14.49 -15.71
N VAL A 289 -8.03 14.95 -14.50
CA VAL A 289 -8.52 16.22 -13.94
C VAL A 289 -7.92 17.39 -14.71
N ARG A 290 -8.78 18.25 -15.25
CA ARG A 290 -8.36 19.37 -16.12
C ARG A 290 -8.38 20.72 -15.41
N GLY A 291 -9.18 20.85 -14.35
CA GLY A 291 -9.41 22.14 -13.68
C GLY A 291 -9.26 22.09 -12.17
N HIS A 292 -9.07 23.27 -11.56
CA HIS A 292 -8.96 23.40 -10.10
C HIS A 292 -10.26 23.02 -9.39
N ARG A 293 -11.42 23.28 -10.01
CA ARG A 293 -12.74 22.91 -9.45
C ARG A 293 -12.92 21.39 -9.36
N GLU A 294 -12.53 20.67 -10.41
CA GLU A 294 -12.56 19.20 -10.44
C GLU A 294 -11.58 18.63 -9.42
N LEU A 295 -10.37 19.19 -9.35
CA LEU A 295 -9.36 18.80 -8.37
C LEU A 295 -9.84 19.00 -6.93
N ASP A 296 -10.45 20.15 -6.63
CA ASP A 296 -10.98 20.46 -5.30
C ASP A 296 -12.16 19.54 -4.93
N CYS A 297 -12.97 19.14 -5.91
CA CYS A 297 -14.02 18.14 -5.70
C CYS A 297 -13.43 16.76 -5.35
N VAL A 298 -12.44 16.29 -6.12
CA VAL A 298 -11.78 15.00 -5.90
C VAL A 298 -11.06 14.96 -4.55
N LEU A 299 -10.27 15.99 -4.24
CA LEU A 299 -9.49 16.07 -3.01
C LEU A 299 -10.33 16.40 -1.77
N GLY A 300 -11.48 17.06 -1.98
CA GLY A 300 -12.34 17.54 -0.91
C GLY A 300 -13.41 16.55 -0.45
N LYS A 301 -13.78 15.56 -1.26
CA LYS A 301 -14.90 14.66 -0.95
C LYS A 301 -14.64 13.83 0.32
N THR A 302 -15.65 13.77 1.18
CA THR A 302 -15.67 13.07 2.48
C THR A 302 -16.97 12.33 2.73
N GLY A 303 -16.92 11.37 3.65
CA GLY A 303 -18.09 10.58 4.04
C GLY A 303 -18.24 9.31 3.22
N LYS A 304 -19.41 8.69 3.33
CA LYS A 304 -19.78 7.50 2.55
C LYS A 304 -19.95 7.86 1.07
N GLU A 305 -19.91 6.87 0.20
CA GLU A 305 -20.01 7.04 -1.26
C GLU A 305 -21.19 7.93 -1.69
N SER A 306 -22.33 7.84 -0.99
CA SER A 306 -23.58 8.55 -1.25
C SER A 306 -23.70 9.94 -0.58
N GLU A 307 -22.75 10.34 0.27
CA GLU A 307 -22.79 11.64 0.95
C GLU A 307 -21.95 12.69 0.20
N GLU A 308 -22.54 13.85 -0.11
CA GLU A 308 -21.86 14.99 -0.75
C GLU A 308 -21.25 15.95 0.28
N LYS A 309 -20.40 15.43 1.18
CA LYS A 309 -19.69 16.27 2.15
C LYS A 309 -18.31 16.62 1.63
N TYR A 310 -17.96 17.90 1.63
CA TYR A 310 -16.65 18.35 1.19
C TYR A 310 -15.92 19.08 2.31
N LEU A 311 -14.74 18.57 2.68
CA LEU A 311 -13.83 19.20 3.63
C LEU A 311 -12.48 19.43 2.96
N LEU A 312 -11.78 20.47 3.38
CA LEU A 312 -10.49 20.84 2.80
C LEU A 312 -9.51 19.65 2.90
N LEU A 313 -9.09 19.14 1.74
CA LEU A 313 -8.06 18.09 1.57
C LEU A 313 -8.36 16.77 2.27
N ALA A 314 -9.62 16.47 2.58
CA ALA A 314 -9.92 15.31 3.39
C ALA A 314 -9.71 13.97 2.66
N ARG A 315 -9.90 13.91 1.33
CA ARG A 315 -9.49 12.73 0.54
C ARG A 315 -7.98 12.57 0.53
N LEU A 316 -7.24 13.66 0.44
CA LEU A 316 -5.78 13.63 0.48
C LEU A 316 -5.29 13.12 1.85
N TYR A 317 -5.93 13.55 2.93
CA TYR A 317 -5.67 13.04 4.27
C TYR A 317 -5.97 11.53 4.38
N LEU A 318 -7.07 11.07 3.78
CA LEU A 318 -7.38 9.64 3.69
C LEU A 318 -6.30 8.86 2.91
N ALA A 319 -5.82 9.42 1.79
CA ALA A 319 -4.74 8.83 1.00
C ALA A 319 -3.45 8.68 1.83
N ILE A 320 -3.12 9.66 2.67
CA ILE A 320 -1.99 9.58 3.61
C ILE A 320 -2.23 8.47 4.64
N LYS A 321 -3.43 8.39 5.22
CA LYS A 321 -3.80 7.34 6.20
C LYS A 321 -3.68 5.94 5.62
N TYR A 322 -4.01 5.76 4.34
CA TYR A 322 -3.88 4.47 3.66
C TYR A 322 -2.52 4.24 3.00
N ALA A 323 -1.57 5.15 3.19
CA ALA A 323 -0.22 5.09 2.63
C ALA A 323 -0.17 5.07 1.08
N GLU A 324 -1.10 5.76 0.42
CA GLU A 324 -1.16 5.92 -1.05
C GLU A 324 -0.15 6.97 -1.54
N LYS A 325 1.13 6.62 -1.47
CA LYS A 325 2.26 7.48 -1.86
C LYS A 325 2.16 8.04 -3.30
N PRO A 326 1.87 7.24 -4.35
CA PRO A 326 1.89 7.77 -5.71
C PRO A 326 0.76 8.78 -5.96
N PHE A 327 -0.40 8.61 -5.30
CA PHE A 327 -1.51 9.56 -5.38
C PHE A 327 -1.16 10.90 -4.72
N VAL A 328 -0.53 10.87 -3.54
CA VAL A 328 -0.13 12.10 -2.84
C VAL A 328 1.00 12.81 -3.58
N ALA A 329 1.96 12.06 -4.14
CA ALA A 329 3.09 12.59 -4.88
C ALA A 329 2.73 13.18 -6.26
N HIS A 330 1.47 13.03 -6.70
CA HIS A 330 1.00 13.53 -7.99
C HIS A 330 1.18 15.05 -8.14
N SER A 331 1.54 15.51 -9.34
CA SER A 331 1.82 16.92 -9.63
C SER A 331 0.65 17.84 -9.30
N ASN A 332 -0.59 17.44 -9.58
CA ASN A 332 -1.77 18.25 -9.28
C ASN A 332 -2.01 18.38 -7.77
N CYS A 333 -1.86 17.27 -7.02
CA CYS A 333 -1.91 17.28 -5.56
C CYS A 333 -0.83 18.20 -4.97
N GLN A 334 0.41 18.06 -5.45
CA GLN A 334 1.54 18.85 -5.00
C GLN A 334 1.37 20.34 -5.32
N GLN A 335 0.88 20.67 -6.51
CA GLN A 335 0.57 22.05 -6.88
C GLN A 335 -0.46 22.67 -5.93
N LYS A 336 -1.54 21.94 -5.59
CA LYS A 336 -2.55 22.42 -4.64
C LYS A 336 -1.97 22.61 -3.23
N LEU A 337 -1.13 21.68 -2.78
CA LEU A 337 -0.43 21.80 -1.50
C LEU A 337 0.50 23.01 -1.47
N VAL A 338 1.28 23.23 -2.52
CA VAL A 338 2.16 24.41 -2.69
C VAL A 338 1.33 25.70 -2.71
N GLU A 339 0.15 25.69 -3.33
CA GLU A 339 -0.77 26.82 -3.33
C GLU A 339 -1.24 27.18 -1.91
N ILE A 340 -1.66 26.18 -1.14
CA ILE A 340 -2.09 26.36 0.26
C ILE A 340 -0.91 26.79 1.14
N TRP A 341 0.26 26.19 0.94
CA TRP A 341 1.47 26.47 1.71
C TRP A 341 1.97 27.91 1.52
N HIS A 342 1.97 28.42 0.29
CA HIS A 342 2.53 29.75 -0.05
C HIS A 342 1.48 30.85 -0.27
N SER A 343 0.21 30.63 0.06
CA SER A 343 -0.95 31.46 -0.32
C SER A 343 -0.72 32.99 -0.30
N GLN A 344 -0.11 33.56 0.74
CA GLN A 344 0.18 35.01 0.82
C GLN A 344 1.66 35.40 0.74
N ILE A 345 2.56 34.41 0.78
CA ILE A 345 4.02 34.62 0.86
C ILE A 345 4.68 34.42 -0.52
N ARG A 346 3.93 33.96 -1.52
CA ARG A 346 4.48 33.67 -2.87
C ARG A 346 5.26 34.83 -3.48
N ASN A 347 4.87 36.07 -3.22
CA ASN A 347 5.59 37.24 -3.70
C ASN A 347 6.90 37.50 -2.94
N LEU A 348 6.98 37.13 -1.67
CA LEU A 348 8.19 37.29 -0.85
C LEU A 348 9.31 36.34 -1.29
N PHE A 349 8.95 35.13 -1.75
CA PHE A 349 9.92 34.16 -2.26
C PHE A 349 10.50 34.50 -3.63
N LYS A 350 9.96 35.52 -4.33
CA LYS A 350 10.54 36.04 -5.59
C LYS A 350 11.68 37.04 -5.34
N LEU A 351 11.90 37.46 -4.09
CA LEU A 351 12.90 38.45 -3.73
C LEU A 351 14.32 37.84 -3.72
N ASN A 352 15.33 38.69 -3.76
CA ASN A 352 16.73 38.27 -3.68
C ASN A 352 16.99 37.43 -2.41
N PRO A 353 17.79 36.36 -2.48
CA PRO A 353 18.01 35.46 -1.36
C PRO A 353 18.61 36.16 -0.13
N LEU A 354 19.45 37.19 -0.34
CA LEU A 354 20.00 38.01 0.76
C LEU A 354 18.93 38.81 1.49
N LEU A 355 17.95 39.34 0.76
CA LEU A 355 16.83 40.07 1.36
C LEU A 355 15.92 39.10 2.12
N ILE A 356 15.70 37.89 1.60
CA ILE A 356 14.96 36.83 2.32
C ILE A 356 15.68 36.48 3.63
N LEU A 357 17.00 36.32 3.62
CA LEU A 357 17.80 36.07 4.82
C LEU A 357 17.63 37.20 5.86
N LEU A 358 17.69 38.46 5.42
CA LEU A 358 17.48 39.62 6.29
C LEU A 358 16.07 39.63 6.89
N LEU A 359 15.04 39.29 6.09
CA LEU A 359 13.67 39.17 6.57
C LEU A 359 13.49 38.04 7.58
N ILE A 360 14.17 36.90 7.40
CA ILE A 360 14.16 35.79 8.37
C ILE A 360 14.81 36.22 9.68
N ILE A 361 15.96 36.90 9.63
CA ILE A 361 16.63 37.42 10.83
C ILE A 361 15.72 38.39 11.58
N LEU A 362 15.09 39.33 10.86
CA LEU A 362 14.12 40.25 11.43
C LEU A 362 12.92 39.49 12.06
N TYR A 363 12.44 38.44 11.39
CA TYR A 363 11.35 37.60 11.90
C TYR A 363 11.71 36.88 13.20
N ILE A 364 12.96 36.41 13.38
CA ILE A 364 13.41 35.78 14.65
C ILE A 364 13.22 36.74 15.84
N PHE A 365 13.56 38.02 15.68
CA PHE A 365 13.41 39.01 16.75
C PHE A 365 11.94 39.41 16.99
N ILE A 366 11.12 39.41 15.94
CA ILE A 366 9.70 39.78 16.03
C ILE A 366 8.85 38.62 16.59
N LEU A 367 9.23 37.37 16.35
CA LEU A 367 8.51 36.16 16.76
C LEU A 367 8.03 36.14 18.23
N PRO A 368 8.87 36.40 19.26
CA PRO A 368 8.41 36.36 20.65
C PRO A 368 7.30 37.38 20.94
N PHE A 369 7.41 38.60 20.39
CA PHE A 369 6.39 39.63 20.52
C PHE A 369 5.11 39.26 19.75
N ALA A 370 5.26 38.71 18.54
CA ALA A 370 4.15 38.27 17.72
C ALA A 370 3.34 37.14 18.38
N CYS A 371 4.00 36.20 19.07
CA CYS A 371 3.34 35.14 19.84
C CYS A 371 2.56 35.68 21.04
N VAL A 372 3.12 36.64 21.79
CA VAL A 372 2.40 37.29 22.90
C VAL A 372 1.18 38.05 22.39
N ILE A 373 1.33 38.81 21.30
CA ILE A 373 0.20 39.48 20.64
C ILE A 373 -0.84 38.46 20.17
N TYR A 374 -0.43 37.31 19.62
CA TYR A 374 -1.34 36.25 19.19
C TYR A 374 -2.17 35.71 20.37
N ILE A 375 -1.56 35.45 21.52
CA ILE A 375 -2.26 34.97 22.72
C ILE A 375 -3.24 36.03 23.26
N LEU A 376 -2.80 37.29 23.37
CA LEU A 376 -3.63 38.39 23.89
C LEU A 376 -4.81 38.71 22.95
N THR A 377 -4.57 38.70 21.65
CA THR A 377 -5.61 39.01 20.64
C THR A 377 -6.52 37.83 20.37
N SER A 378 -6.13 36.59 20.68
CA SER A 378 -7.01 35.43 20.55
C SER A 378 -8.27 35.50 21.42
N TRP A 379 -8.27 36.32 22.48
CA TRP A 379 -9.45 36.53 23.32
C TRP A 379 -10.43 37.56 22.74
N SER A 380 -9.95 38.42 21.82
CA SER A 380 -10.79 39.38 21.11
C SER A 380 -11.28 38.79 19.80
N ASN A 381 -12.58 38.90 19.50
CA ASN A 381 -13.19 38.40 18.25
C ASN A 381 -12.69 39.13 16.97
N TYR A 382 -11.80 40.12 17.10
CA TYR A 382 -11.29 40.88 15.96
C TYR A 382 -10.02 40.23 15.37
N THR A 383 -10.18 39.58 14.21
CA THR A 383 -9.04 38.99 13.49
C THR A 383 -8.16 40.07 12.86
N ASN A 384 -6.98 40.30 13.46
CA ASN A 384 -5.98 41.21 12.89
C ASN A 384 -5.30 40.58 11.65
N LYS A 385 -4.84 41.43 10.72
CA LYS A 385 -4.05 40.98 9.54
C LYS A 385 -2.83 40.14 9.96
N LEU A 386 -2.19 40.50 11.06
CA LEU A 386 -1.05 39.79 11.63
C LEU A 386 -1.41 38.39 12.16
N GLN A 387 -2.61 38.20 12.71
CA GLN A 387 -3.09 36.89 13.16
C GLN A 387 -3.33 35.96 11.97
N ARG A 388 -3.94 36.46 10.88
CA ARG A 388 -4.13 35.68 9.65
C ARG A 388 -2.80 35.30 9.00
N PHE A 389 -1.79 36.17 9.11
CA PHE A 389 -0.43 35.87 8.67
C PHE A 389 0.19 34.73 9.50
N LEU A 390 0.17 34.81 10.83
CA LEU A 390 0.68 33.75 11.73
C LEU A 390 -0.09 32.41 11.60
N GLN A 391 -1.34 32.44 11.16
CA GLN A 391 -2.14 31.22 10.98
C GLN A 391 -1.72 30.37 9.77
N GLN A 392 -0.92 30.92 8.86
CA GLN A 392 -0.46 30.22 7.66
C GLN A 392 0.50 29.07 8.00
N PRO A 393 0.42 27.94 7.26
CA PRO A 393 1.19 26.74 7.57
C PRO A 393 2.71 26.96 7.45
N CYS A 394 3.16 27.69 6.42
CA CYS A 394 4.58 27.98 6.23
C CYS A 394 5.19 28.80 7.38
N ILE A 395 4.45 29.80 7.88
CA ILE A 395 4.93 30.67 8.97
C ILE A 395 4.96 29.92 10.30
N LYS A 396 3.95 29.08 10.56
CA LYS A 396 3.96 28.16 11.72
C LYS A 396 5.18 27.25 11.68
N PHE A 397 5.44 26.63 10.53
CA PHE A 397 6.59 25.74 10.35
C PHE A 397 7.93 26.44 10.59
N ILE A 398 8.13 27.62 9.98
CA ILE A 398 9.33 28.43 10.20
C ILE A 398 9.44 28.84 11.68
N GLY A 399 8.33 29.20 12.33
CA GLY A 399 8.28 29.51 13.76
C GLY A 399 8.73 28.34 14.64
N HIS A 400 8.25 27.12 14.35
CA HIS A 400 8.67 25.92 15.06
C HIS A 400 10.16 25.63 14.88
N ILE A 401 10.69 25.75 13.65
CA ILE A 401 12.12 25.56 13.38
C ILE A 401 12.96 26.57 14.16
N ILE A 402 12.59 27.86 14.12
CA ILE A 402 13.31 28.91 14.84
C ILE A 402 13.29 28.64 16.35
N SER A 403 12.12 28.27 16.90
CA SER A 403 11.97 27.94 18.32
C SER A 403 12.87 26.76 18.71
N TYR A 404 12.91 25.70 17.90
CA TYR A 404 13.76 24.53 18.15
C TYR A 404 15.26 24.86 18.02
N ALA A 405 15.64 25.70 17.05
CA ALA A 405 17.02 26.17 16.91
C ALA A 405 17.47 27.00 18.12
N ILE A 406 16.62 27.91 18.61
CA ILE A 406 16.89 28.68 19.84
C ILE A 406 17.08 27.73 21.03
N PHE A 407 16.24 26.70 21.16
CA PHE A 407 16.38 25.69 22.22
C PHE A 407 17.73 24.96 22.15
N ILE A 408 18.17 24.53 20.97
CA ILE A 408 19.49 23.91 20.80
C ILE A 408 20.61 24.88 21.19
N VAL A 409 20.53 26.15 20.78
CA VAL A 409 21.51 27.17 21.15
C VAL A 409 21.54 27.37 22.66
N LEU A 410 20.39 27.40 23.34
CA LEU A 410 20.32 27.49 24.80
C LEU A 410 21.00 26.30 25.49
N ILE A 411 20.81 25.08 24.98
CA ILE A 411 21.50 23.88 25.51
C ILE A 411 23.02 23.99 25.31
N ILE A 412 23.47 24.43 24.13
CA ILE A 412 24.90 24.58 23.84
C ILE A 412 25.51 25.64 24.77
N VAL A 413 24.87 26.80 24.90
CA VAL A 413 25.31 27.87 25.80
C VAL A 413 25.33 27.37 27.25
N SER A 414 24.30 26.64 27.70
CA SER A 414 24.28 26.04 29.03
C SER A 414 25.46 25.08 29.25
N SER A 415 25.75 24.24 28.26
CA SER A 415 26.87 23.28 28.31
C SER A 415 28.24 23.97 28.33
N LEU A 416 28.40 25.05 27.55
CA LEU A 416 29.62 25.84 27.54
C LEU A 416 29.82 26.61 28.86
N LEU A 417 28.75 27.18 29.41
CA LEU A 417 28.80 27.85 30.71
C LEU A 417 29.19 26.86 31.81
N PHE A 418 28.56 25.68 31.84
CA PHE A 418 28.88 24.62 32.77
C PHE A 418 30.34 24.15 32.65
N ALA A 419 30.85 23.97 31.42
CA ALA A 419 32.25 23.62 31.20
C ALA A 419 33.22 24.71 31.70
N SER A 420 32.85 25.98 31.53
CA SER A 420 33.64 27.11 32.03
C SER A 420 33.67 27.18 33.56
N GLU A 421 32.56 26.83 34.21
CA GLU A 421 32.45 26.76 35.67
C GLU A 421 33.28 25.60 36.23
N LEU A 422 33.22 24.43 35.60
CA LEU A 422 34.08 23.30 35.96
C LEU A 422 35.57 23.66 35.87
N LYS A 423 35.97 24.42 34.84
CA LYS A 423 37.36 24.90 34.69
C LYS A 423 37.75 25.90 35.79
N LYS A 424 36.83 26.73 36.26
CA LYS A 424 37.07 27.65 37.39
C LYS A 424 37.11 26.93 38.74
N GLN A 425 36.31 25.88 38.91
CA GLN A 425 36.33 25.06 40.13
C GLN A 425 37.57 24.17 40.22
N SER A 426 38.08 23.64 39.10
CA SER A 426 39.28 22.79 39.10
C SER A 426 40.55 23.55 39.50
N THR A 427 40.66 24.85 39.16
CA THR A 427 41.77 25.71 39.62
C THR A 427 41.65 26.05 41.11
N HIS A 428 40.43 26.19 41.63
CA HIS A 428 40.21 26.35 43.07
C HIS A 428 40.53 25.07 43.85
N LEU A 429 40.18 23.90 43.29
CA LEU A 429 40.47 22.59 43.87
C LEU A 429 41.97 22.29 43.91
N SER A 430 42.73 22.62 42.85
CA SER A 430 44.19 22.48 42.87
C SER A 430 44.86 23.42 43.87
N HIS A 431 44.35 24.66 43.99
CA HIS A 431 44.82 25.62 44.99
C HIS A 431 44.54 25.14 46.43
N TYR A 432 43.34 24.61 46.70
CA TYR A 432 42.99 24.06 48.02
C TYR A 432 43.76 22.78 48.34
N LYS A 433 43.97 21.90 47.36
CA LYS A 433 44.77 20.67 47.51
C LYS A 433 46.25 20.98 47.78
N ASN A 434 46.78 22.03 47.15
CA ASN A 434 48.14 22.53 47.40
C ASN A 434 48.26 23.18 48.79
N ILE A 435 47.25 23.95 49.22
CA ILE A 435 47.20 24.53 50.57
C ILE A 435 47.06 23.44 51.63
N SER A 436 46.19 22.44 51.45
CA SER A 436 46.03 21.33 52.39
C SER A 436 47.31 20.48 52.47
N PHE A 437 48.01 20.29 51.34
CA PHE A 437 49.29 19.58 51.32
C PHE A 437 50.37 20.39 52.05
N ALA A 438 50.45 21.70 51.83
CA ALA A 438 51.39 22.58 52.52
C ALA A 438 51.11 22.71 54.03
N LEU A 439 49.83 22.73 54.43
CA LEU A 439 49.40 22.71 55.83
C LEU A 439 49.70 21.36 56.50
N ASN A 440 49.46 20.24 55.82
CA ASN A 440 49.82 18.92 56.34
C ASN A 440 51.34 18.75 56.49
N GLN A 441 52.12 19.28 55.54
CA GLN A 441 53.59 19.25 55.59
C GLN A 441 54.17 20.15 56.70
N SER A 442 53.50 21.25 57.03
CA SER A 442 53.87 22.09 58.18
C SER A 442 53.41 21.49 59.52
N LEU A 443 52.28 20.78 59.55
CA LEU A 443 51.83 20.01 60.73
C LEU A 443 52.74 18.83 61.06
N THR A 444 53.31 18.13 60.07
CA THR A 444 54.30 17.06 60.34
C THR A 444 55.57 17.63 60.96
N ASN A 445 56.03 18.79 60.50
CA ASN A 445 57.21 19.46 61.05
C ASN A 445 56.94 20.03 62.47
N ALA A 446 55.68 20.38 62.79
CA ALA A 446 55.28 20.84 64.12
C ALA A 446 55.06 19.68 65.13
N LYS A 447 54.66 18.49 64.64
CA LYS A 447 54.56 17.27 65.47
C LYS A 447 55.92 16.80 65.98
N ASP A 448 56.99 17.05 65.24
CA ASP A 448 58.36 16.75 65.70
C ASP A 448 58.85 17.66 66.84
N LEU A 449 58.17 18.80 67.08
CA LEU A 449 58.55 19.77 68.12
C LEU A 449 57.62 19.77 69.35
N SER A 450 56.53 18.99 69.35
CA SER A 450 55.52 19.00 70.42
C SER A 450 55.26 17.61 71.00
N ALA A 451 56.33 16.90 71.37
CA ALA A 451 56.27 15.68 72.19
C ALA A 451 56.01 15.94 73.69
N THR A 452 55.34 17.04 74.06
CA THR A 452 54.88 17.27 75.44
C THR A 452 53.47 17.86 75.47
N GLY A 453 52.50 16.98 75.76
CA GLY A 453 51.24 17.23 76.47
C GLY A 453 50.33 18.38 76.01
N GLY A 454 49.27 18.05 75.28
CA GLY A 454 48.09 18.90 75.15
C GLY A 454 47.10 18.37 74.11
N ASP A 455 45.91 17.96 74.55
CA ASP A 455 44.79 17.56 73.68
C ASP A 455 44.45 18.67 72.68
N CYS A 456 44.37 18.29 71.40
CA CYS A 456 43.71 19.10 70.39
C CYS A 456 42.80 18.21 69.53
N ASP A 457 41.50 18.26 69.83
CA ASP A 457 40.44 17.73 68.99
C ASP A 457 40.45 18.45 67.64
N ILE A 458 40.91 17.77 66.60
CA ILE A 458 40.75 18.24 65.21
C ILE A 458 39.60 17.43 64.60
N TYR A 459 38.41 18.05 64.57
CA TYR A 459 37.26 17.58 63.79
C TYR A 459 37.65 17.39 62.31
N PRO A 460 37.44 16.22 61.69
CA PRO A 460 37.46 16.08 60.25
C PRO A 460 36.04 16.26 59.73
N ASN A 461 35.38 17.37 60.05
CA ASN A 461 34.05 17.68 59.54
C ASN A 461 34.18 18.84 58.57
N ASP A 462 34.39 18.48 57.31
CA ASP A 462 33.78 19.17 56.18
C ASP A 462 33.68 18.14 55.07
N ASP A 463 32.55 17.41 55.06
CA ASP A 463 32.10 16.69 53.90
C ASP A 463 32.18 17.63 52.69
N LEU A 464 32.92 17.24 51.67
CA LEU A 464 33.02 17.90 50.37
C LEU A 464 31.66 17.84 49.65
N VAL A 465 30.65 18.55 50.17
CA VAL A 465 29.36 18.74 49.50
C VAL A 465 29.39 20.10 48.80
N PHE A 466 30.05 20.15 47.65
CA PHE A 466 29.84 21.25 46.71
C PHE A 466 29.01 20.76 45.53
N ARG A 467 27.68 20.71 45.71
CA ARG A 467 26.78 20.75 44.55
C ARG A 467 25.37 21.28 44.79
N ALA A 468 25.23 22.42 45.46
CA ALA A 468 23.98 23.20 45.37
C ALA A 468 24.15 24.34 44.34
N HIS A 469 24.05 24.02 43.05
CA HIS A 469 24.01 25.03 42.00
C HIS A 469 22.60 25.64 41.94
N LYS A 470 22.39 26.88 42.42
CA LYS A 470 21.12 27.60 42.21
C LYS A 470 20.79 27.60 40.70
N PRO A 471 19.56 27.30 40.26
CA PRO A 471 19.26 27.19 38.84
C PRO A 471 19.56 28.51 38.13
N THR A 472 20.34 28.46 37.05
CA THR A 472 20.61 29.67 36.25
C THR A 472 19.33 30.09 35.53
N TRP A 473 19.25 31.36 35.14
CA TRP A 473 18.14 31.85 34.29
C TRP A 473 18.01 31.05 32.98
N ILE A 474 19.12 30.53 32.46
CA ILE A 474 19.15 29.67 31.28
C ILE A 474 18.51 28.31 31.59
N ASP A 475 18.83 27.70 32.73
CA ASP A 475 18.22 26.43 33.16
C ASP A 475 16.71 26.54 33.36
N ILE A 476 16.25 27.66 33.95
CA ILE A 476 14.81 27.94 34.12
C ILE A 476 14.14 28.08 32.75
N THR A 477 14.79 28.78 31.81
CA THR A 477 14.28 28.94 30.44
C THR A 477 14.18 27.58 29.72
N ILE A 478 15.22 26.74 29.78
CA ILE A 478 15.21 25.40 29.20
C ILE A 478 14.12 24.53 29.85
N SER A 479 13.90 24.66 31.16
CA SER A 479 12.83 23.94 31.87
C SER A 479 11.45 24.29 31.30
N VAL A 480 11.19 25.57 30.99
CA VAL A 480 9.94 26.01 30.35
C VAL A 480 9.77 25.39 28.95
N PHE A 481 10.84 25.30 28.16
CA PHE A 481 10.80 24.63 26.85
C PHE A 481 10.46 23.14 26.97
N VAL A 482 11.07 22.42 27.93
CA VAL A 482 10.80 20.99 28.14
C VAL A 482 9.35 20.74 28.52
N VAL A 483 8.76 21.57 29.40
CA VAL A 483 7.33 21.50 29.72
C VAL A 483 6.47 21.75 28.47
N GLY A 484 6.87 22.70 27.62
CA GLY A 484 6.21 22.97 26.34
C GLY A 484 6.24 21.77 25.38
N PHE A 485 7.38 21.11 25.23
CA PHE A 485 7.51 19.90 24.41
C PHE A 485 6.69 18.74 24.97
N LEU A 486 6.72 18.53 26.29
CA LEU A 486 5.89 17.51 26.95
C LEU A 486 4.40 17.74 26.68
N TRP A 487 3.93 18.99 26.83
CA TRP A 487 2.54 19.34 26.53
C TRP A 487 2.18 19.11 25.07
N HIS A 488 3.09 19.43 24.15
CA HIS A 488 2.91 19.18 22.72
C HIS A 488 2.74 17.69 22.41
N GLU A 489 3.62 16.83 22.94
CA GLU A 489 3.55 15.38 22.74
C GLU A 489 2.28 14.78 23.33
N ILE A 490 1.88 15.19 24.56
CA ILE A 490 0.64 14.71 25.18
C ILE A 490 -0.56 15.07 24.31
N LYS A 491 -0.60 16.29 23.76
CA LYS A 491 -1.68 16.72 22.87
C LYS A 491 -1.70 15.94 21.57
N GLN A 492 -0.54 15.63 20.99
CA GLN A 492 -0.46 14.82 19.78
C GLN A 492 -0.92 13.38 20.04
N ALA A 493 -0.40 12.74 21.09
CA ALA A 493 -0.80 11.39 21.49
C ALA A 493 -2.31 11.28 21.81
N TYR A 494 -2.91 12.33 22.38
CA TYR A 494 -4.35 12.40 22.63
C TYR A 494 -5.17 12.48 21.34
N ASN A 495 -4.74 13.29 20.36
CA ASN A 495 -5.49 13.50 19.11
C ASN A 495 -5.36 12.32 18.14
N ASP A 496 -4.15 11.77 17.99
CA ASP A 496 -3.88 10.68 17.06
C ASP A 496 -4.31 9.31 17.64
N GLY A 497 -4.36 9.20 18.96
CA GLY A 497 -4.57 7.95 19.68
C GLY A 497 -3.25 7.20 19.90
N LEU A 498 -3.13 6.54 21.06
CA LEU A 498 -1.86 5.93 21.51
C LEU A 498 -1.31 4.88 20.54
N GLN A 499 -2.17 4.08 19.89
CA GLN A 499 -1.72 3.02 18.98
C GLN A 499 -1.07 3.59 17.72
N ASP A 500 -1.74 4.54 17.06
CA ASP A 500 -1.22 5.17 15.84
C ASP A 500 0.01 6.05 16.13
N TYR A 501 0.05 6.68 17.31
CA TYR A 501 1.18 7.48 17.74
C TYR A 501 2.47 6.66 17.88
N PHE A 502 2.43 5.50 18.55
CA PHE A 502 3.62 4.66 18.76
C PHE A 502 4.01 3.82 17.53
N LEU A 503 3.22 3.80 16.46
CA LEU A 503 3.64 3.18 15.19
C LEU A 503 4.71 4.01 14.46
N SER A 504 4.82 5.31 14.76
CA SER A 504 5.85 6.19 14.22
C SER A 504 7.15 6.09 15.03
N TRP A 505 8.24 5.71 14.37
CA TRP A 505 9.57 5.67 14.99
C TRP A 505 10.03 7.04 15.52
N ASN A 506 9.70 8.13 14.81
CA ASN A 506 10.08 9.47 15.22
C ASN A 506 9.40 9.85 16.55
N ASN A 507 8.10 9.56 16.67
CA ASN A 507 7.34 9.85 17.89
C ASN A 507 7.88 9.08 19.11
N ILE A 508 8.34 7.84 18.91
CA ILE A 508 9.02 7.07 19.96
C ILE A 508 10.31 7.76 20.40
N VAL A 509 11.13 8.24 19.45
CA VAL A 509 12.37 8.95 19.75
C VAL A 509 12.09 10.25 20.50
N ASP A 510 11.09 11.02 20.09
CA ASP A 510 10.70 12.28 20.74
C ASP A 510 10.16 12.04 22.16
N SER A 511 9.36 10.98 22.36
CA SER A 511 8.92 10.53 23.68
C SER A 511 10.09 10.16 24.59
N CYS A 512 11.03 9.36 24.10
CA CYS A 512 12.24 8.98 24.85
C CYS A 512 13.09 10.20 25.20
N MET A 513 13.28 11.12 24.27
CA MET A 513 14.01 12.37 24.48
C MET A 513 13.36 13.21 25.59
N ASN A 514 12.04 13.38 25.57
CA ASN A 514 11.31 14.13 26.60
C ASN A 514 11.37 13.47 27.97
N ILE A 515 11.33 12.13 28.05
CA ILE A 515 11.51 11.38 29.30
C ILE A 515 12.91 11.61 29.88
N LEU A 516 13.95 11.60 29.03
CA LEU A 516 15.32 11.87 29.45
C LEU A 516 15.48 13.30 29.96
N TYR A 517 14.90 14.29 29.25
CA TYR A 517 14.90 15.66 29.73
C TYR A 517 14.20 15.79 31.09
N LEU A 518 12.98 15.24 31.22
CA LEU A 518 12.22 15.30 32.47
C LEU A 518 12.99 14.65 33.64
N SER A 519 13.60 13.49 33.41
CA SER A 519 14.37 12.76 34.42
C SER A 519 15.61 13.54 34.85
N SER A 520 16.34 14.12 33.89
CA SER A 520 17.52 14.96 34.15
C SER A 520 17.15 16.20 34.97
N PHE A 521 16.08 16.89 34.60
CA PHE A 521 15.60 18.07 35.33
C PHE A 521 15.09 17.70 36.73
N ALA A 522 14.31 16.62 36.87
CA ALA A 522 13.83 16.14 38.16
C ALA A 522 15.00 15.85 39.11
N LEU A 523 16.03 15.14 38.64
CA LEU A 523 17.23 14.86 39.42
C LEU A 523 17.99 16.14 39.78
N LYS A 524 18.13 17.08 38.83
CA LYS A 524 18.80 18.37 39.06
C LYS A 524 18.09 19.19 40.13
N TYR A 525 16.76 19.31 40.08
CA TYR A 525 16.00 20.02 41.12
C TYR A 525 16.00 19.27 42.46
N TYR A 526 15.87 17.95 42.44
CA TYR A 526 15.94 17.15 43.67
C TYR A 526 17.26 17.38 44.43
N VAL A 527 18.40 17.37 43.74
CA VAL A 527 19.73 17.64 44.34
C VAL A 527 19.88 19.10 44.82
N ILE A 528 19.15 20.05 44.25
CA ILE A 528 19.19 21.46 44.69
C ILE A 528 18.36 21.68 45.97
N TYR A 529 17.29 20.91 46.16
CA TYR A 529 16.37 21.04 47.30
C TYR A 529 16.71 20.13 48.49
N GLN A 530 17.55 19.12 48.28
CA GLN A 530 18.13 18.29 49.34
C GLN A 530 19.39 18.96 49.90
#